data_AF-A0AAV3XHP7-F1
#
_entry.id   AF-A0AAV3XHP7-F1
#
_cell.length_a   1.000
_cell.length_b   1.000
_cell.length_c   1.000
_cell.angle_alpha   90.00
_cell.angle_beta   90.00
_cell.angle_gamma   90.00
#
_symmetry.space_group_name_H-M   'P 1'
#
loop_
_entity.id
_entity.type
_entity.pdbx_description
1 polymer ?
#
loop_
_entity_poly.entity_id
_entity_poly.type
_entity_poly.pdbx_seq_one_letter_code
_entity_poly.pdbx_strand_id
1 'polypeptide(L)'
;MGASLSGDGVLMMSEASTTDYEIAVERVVGFLQQFDRAHFDLACHAAFPLVITPDLLYQIWLRFVPKAPWTAVARILLSRLCREVGYELYEMDISVRNLLLTELKDNEEFNQNKPRLEELADFLTSYVTQQFVGDNPHTKNLAQGQYWTALAYTKPERLSRELLEAINFRLQDKNYKELFRLSSLVETFAEPLAKFAPLLITYARGIERLTCGDQIIAEELFRRLPKPKRYIEIHGVNVPLLERVYISSFGQGNSSLTLYAFHLRNSINQGLQPTVPAAPRLWEQLVDLGNALHIPELQNLRQKLICYEGDRYFPEAEDTLGAEYLTLLQNHEPSLNFQVPSQPGGLELQGLLCPFRLHDTYAIDLTLFSQDTLNIPQLSYLNPQNLILQNIQPSLGKTLLLFGQPSETQEDNYQALADACVAQLLPEAADITKLVGTGSLLGNPIFEYENNQSDSAQKLHILVWFKCQDMNPTHMDRVAEILFHLLWCRHKILYVYQQSRWCVNQAKKLYGSLEQYTSNFSQINETPNRRSHIINLHAKLQKIDLDYTNYLNDLVEHEKTIAIN
;
A
#
# COMPACT_ATOMS: atom_id res chain seq x y z
N MET A 1 53.82 6.44 -15.70
CA MET A 1 54.07 5.23 -16.52
C MET A 1 52.83 4.35 -16.37
N GLY A 2 51.99 4.35 -17.40
CA GLY A 2 50.69 3.68 -17.36
C GLY A 2 50.83 2.21 -17.75
N ALA A 3 50.26 1.34 -16.92
CA ALA A 3 50.00 -0.06 -17.24
C ALA A 3 48.49 -0.27 -17.25
N SER A 4 48.06 -1.02 -18.25
CA SER A 4 46.71 -1.36 -18.67
C SER A 4 45.85 -1.98 -17.57
N LEU A 5 44.62 -1.49 -17.42
CA LEU A 5 43.50 -2.26 -16.87
C LEU A 5 42.75 -2.89 -18.04
N SER A 6 42.99 -4.18 -18.25
CA SER A 6 42.16 -5.07 -19.06
C SER A 6 40.82 -5.28 -18.36
N GLY A 7 39.73 -5.17 -19.12
CA GLY A 7 38.39 -5.44 -18.65
C GLY A 7 38.14 -6.91 -18.35
N ASP A 8 37.36 -7.16 -17.31
CA ASP A 8 36.31 -8.16 -17.25
C ASP A 8 35.50 -7.95 -15.96
N GLY A 9 34.17 -7.89 -16.09
CA GLY A 9 33.24 -7.90 -14.95
C GLY A 9 32.44 -6.62 -14.70
N VAL A 10 31.84 -6.00 -15.72
CA VAL A 10 30.74 -5.04 -15.47
C VAL A 10 29.46 -5.86 -15.31
N LEU A 11 29.09 -6.12 -14.05
CA LEU A 11 27.73 -6.46 -13.66
C LEU A 11 26.83 -5.31 -14.12
N MET A 12 25.94 -5.57 -15.08
CA MET A 12 24.92 -4.60 -15.51
C MET A 12 24.00 -4.30 -14.31
N MET A 13 24.24 -3.18 -13.64
CA MET A 13 23.34 -2.59 -12.64
C MET A 13 22.12 -2.02 -13.36
N SER A 14 20.92 -2.23 -12.83
CA SER A 14 19.70 -1.63 -13.38
C SER A 14 19.66 -0.12 -13.09
N GLU A 15 19.00 0.68 -13.92
CA GLU A 15 18.87 2.14 -13.73
C GLU A 15 18.31 2.53 -12.35
N ALA A 16 17.40 1.71 -11.80
CA ALA A 16 16.88 1.88 -10.43
C ALA A 16 18.00 1.71 -9.37
N SER A 17 18.86 0.69 -9.50
CA SER A 17 19.96 0.44 -8.56
C SER A 17 21.06 1.50 -8.58
N THR A 18 21.26 2.17 -9.73
CA THR A 18 22.19 3.30 -9.85
C THR A 18 21.66 4.53 -9.10
N THR A 19 20.35 4.79 -9.21
CA THR A 19 19.69 5.91 -8.54
C THR A 19 19.71 5.75 -7.01
N ASP A 20 19.44 4.54 -6.51
CA ASP A 20 19.47 4.24 -5.07
C ASP A 20 20.87 4.42 -4.45
N TYR A 21 21.91 4.05 -5.20
CA TYR A 21 23.29 4.23 -4.77
C TYR A 21 23.67 5.71 -4.66
N GLU A 22 23.30 6.54 -5.65
CA GLU A 22 23.56 7.99 -5.63
C GLU A 22 22.89 8.67 -4.43
N ILE A 23 21.62 8.33 -4.17
CA ILE A 23 20.87 8.83 -3.00
C ILE A 23 21.55 8.40 -1.69
N ALA A 24 22.03 7.16 -1.61
CA ALA A 24 22.72 6.67 -0.43
C ALA A 24 24.04 7.42 -0.18
N VAL A 25 24.82 7.68 -1.23
CA VAL A 25 26.04 8.50 -1.15
C VAL A 25 25.70 9.91 -0.67
N GLU A 26 24.67 10.55 -1.23
CA GLU A 26 24.24 11.89 -0.82
C GLU A 26 23.89 11.93 0.68
N ARG A 27 23.14 10.94 1.17
CA ARG A 27 22.77 10.84 2.60
C ARG A 27 23.98 10.68 3.51
N VAL A 28 24.92 9.82 3.13
CA VAL A 28 26.16 9.57 3.90
C VAL A 28 27.05 10.82 3.91
N VAL A 29 27.24 11.46 2.76
CA VAL A 29 28.01 12.70 2.64
C VAL A 29 27.36 13.85 3.41
N GLY A 30 26.04 14.00 3.32
CA GLY A 30 25.30 15.01 4.08
C GLY A 30 25.43 14.83 5.59
N PHE A 31 25.44 13.59 6.07
CA PHE A 31 25.70 13.30 7.49
C PHE A 31 27.11 13.71 7.91
N LEU A 32 28.13 13.40 7.10
CA LEU A 32 29.53 13.78 7.31
C LEU A 32 29.76 15.31 7.27
N GLN A 33 28.95 16.05 6.50
CA GLN A 33 29.01 17.50 6.48
C GLN A 33 28.42 18.14 7.75
N GLN A 34 27.46 17.46 8.38
CA GLN A 34 26.75 17.97 9.55
C GLN A 34 27.44 17.59 10.87
N PHE A 35 28.13 16.45 10.92
CA PHE A 35 28.70 15.91 12.15
C PHE A 35 30.16 15.49 11.97
N ASP A 36 30.89 15.38 13.09
CA ASP A 36 32.30 15.03 13.08
C ASP A 36 32.57 13.55 12.79
N ARG A 37 33.86 13.19 12.68
CA ARG A 37 34.30 11.82 12.41
C ARG A 37 33.83 10.83 13.47
N ALA A 38 33.69 11.22 14.74
CA ALA A 38 33.28 10.30 15.79
C ALA A 38 31.79 9.91 15.64
N HIS A 39 30.93 10.82 15.17
CA HIS A 39 29.54 10.48 14.81
C HIS A 39 29.49 9.54 13.62
N PHE A 40 30.32 9.78 12.62
CA PHE A 40 30.41 8.93 11.44
C PHE A 40 30.93 7.52 11.78
N ASP A 41 31.97 7.42 12.60
CA ASP A 41 32.47 6.14 13.10
C ASP A 41 31.35 5.36 13.81
N LEU A 42 30.54 6.02 14.65
CA LEU A 42 29.38 5.38 15.27
C LEU A 42 28.31 4.98 14.25
N ALA A 43 28.06 5.77 13.21
CA ALA A 43 27.15 5.41 12.13
C ALA A 43 27.61 4.16 11.37
N CYS A 44 28.91 4.01 11.11
CA CYS A 44 29.49 2.80 10.54
C CYS A 44 29.22 1.55 11.40
N HIS A 45 29.32 1.67 12.72
CA HIS A 45 29.00 0.56 13.64
C HIS A 45 27.50 0.30 13.74
N ALA A 46 26.68 1.37 13.69
CA ALA A 46 25.22 1.30 13.72
C ALA A 46 24.63 0.61 12.48
N ALA A 47 25.35 0.60 11.36
CA ALA A 47 24.95 -0.12 10.15
C ALA A 47 25.03 -1.65 10.30
N PHE A 48 25.74 -2.17 11.31
CA PHE A 48 25.91 -3.62 11.47
C PHE A 48 24.61 -4.34 11.82
N PRO A 49 23.89 -3.99 12.92
CA PRO A 49 22.58 -4.56 13.20
C PRO A 49 21.59 -4.33 12.06
N LEU A 50 20.67 -5.29 11.87
CA LEU A 50 19.60 -5.15 10.88
C LEU A 50 18.58 -4.09 11.31
N VAL A 51 18.19 -4.14 12.59
CA VAL A 51 17.29 -3.19 13.23
C VAL A 51 18.02 -2.56 14.40
N ILE A 52 17.82 -1.29 14.64
CA ILE A 52 18.52 -0.51 15.64
C ILE A 52 17.49 -0.06 16.68
N THR A 53 17.74 -0.37 17.94
CA THR A 53 17.01 0.24 19.06
C THR A 53 17.91 1.28 19.74
N PRO A 54 17.35 2.28 20.44
CA PRO A 54 18.14 3.19 21.25
C PRO A 54 19.07 2.47 22.21
N ASP A 55 18.57 1.44 22.91
CA ASP A 55 19.38 0.62 23.83
C ASP A 55 20.56 -0.06 23.12
N LEU A 56 20.29 -0.77 22.01
CA LEU A 56 21.34 -1.44 21.25
C LEU A 56 22.41 -0.46 20.76
N LEU A 57 21.99 0.70 20.25
CA LEU A 57 22.94 1.69 19.75
C LEU A 57 23.74 2.36 20.88
N TYR A 58 23.15 2.59 22.05
CA TYR A 58 23.89 3.05 23.23
C TYR A 58 24.93 2.02 23.68
N GLN A 59 24.61 0.73 23.65
CA GLN A 59 25.57 -0.31 23.99
C GLN A 59 26.69 -0.44 22.96
N ILE A 60 26.39 -0.29 21.66
CA ILE A 60 27.39 -0.21 20.59
C ILE A 60 28.30 1.00 20.80
N TRP A 61 27.72 2.16 21.07
CA TRP A 61 28.46 3.39 21.36
C TRP A 61 29.42 3.20 22.53
N LEU A 62 28.92 2.72 23.67
CA LEU A 62 29.70 2.54 24.89
C LEU A 62 30.89 1.60 24.68
N ARG A 63 30.71 0.55 23.88
CA ARG A 63 31.72 -0.49 23.66
C ARG A 63 32.72 -0.15 22.57
N PHE A 64 32.26 0.42 21.45
CA PHE A 64 33.07 0.50 20.24
C PHE A 64 33.50 1.92 19.86
N VAL A 65 32.70 2.94 20.22
CA VAL A 65 32.96 4.33 19.85
C VAL A 65 32.69 5.31 21.02
N PRO A 66 33.28 5.09 22.22
CA PRO A 66 33.04 5.95 23.39
C PRO A 66 33.57 7.38 23.22
N LYS A 67 34.42 7.61 22.21
CA LYS A 67 34.93 8.94 21.81
C LYS A 67 33.84 9.84 21.20
N ALA A 68 32.76 9.27 20.67
CA ALA A 68 31.63 10.07 20.19
C ALA A 68 30.85 10.62 21.38
N PRO A 69 30.25 11.83 21.29
CA PRO A 69 29.39 12.32 22.36
C PRO A 69 28.17 11.40 22.51
N TRP A 70 27.66 11.23 23.73
CA TRP A 70 26.48 10.37 23.98
C TRP A 70 25.25 10.78 23.15
N THR A 71 25.14 12.06 22.78
CA THR A 71 24.09 12.57 21.89
C THR A 71 24.17 12.04 20.46
N ALA A 72 25.32 11.47 20.04
CA ALA A 72 25.53 10.93 18.70
C ALA A 72 24.54 9.80 18.38
N VAL A 73 24.12 9.03 19.40
CA VAL A 73 23.08 7.99 19.27
C VAL A 73 21.80 8.60 18.72
N ALA A 74 21.28 9.65 19.35
CA ALA A 74 20.08 10.34 18.88
C ALA A 74 20.28 11.01 17.51
N ARG A 75 21.48 11.54 17.23
CA ARG A 75 21.80 12.15 15.93
C ARG A 75 21.74 11.13 14.80
N ILE A 76 22.21 9.90 15.01
CA ILE A 76 22.15 8.84 13.99
C ILE A 76 20.70 8.40 13.78
N LEU A 77 19.98 8.04 14.84
CA LEU A 77 18.61 7.51 14.75
C LEU A 77 17.64 8.50 14.08
N LEU A 78 17.83 9.80 14.33
CA LEU A 78 16.98 10.87 13.78
C LEU A 78 17.53 11.48 12.49
N SER A 79 18.65 10.97 11.95
CA SER A 79 19.20 11.43 10.68
C SER A 79 18.52 10.77 9.49
N ARG A 80 18.83 11.25 8.28
CA ARG A 80 18.42 10.62 7.01
C ARG A 80 19.09 9.26 6.74
N LEU A 81 20.03 8.82 7.58
CA LEU A 81 20.62 7.49 7.49
C LEU A 81 19.65 6.40 7.95
N CYS A 82 18.74 6.75 8.86
CA CYS A 82 17.78 5.83 9.47
C CYS A 82 16.34 6.21 9.12
N ARG A 83 15.45 5.21 9.14
CA ARG A 83 14.00 5.38 9.16
C ARG A 83 13.42 4.61 10.33
N GLU A 84 12.39 5.15 10.97
CA GLU A 84 11.65 4.44 12.01
C GLU A 84 10.68 3.44 11.36
N VAL A 85 10.74 2.17 11.76
CA VAL A 85 9.93 1.07 11.22
C VAL A 85 8.98 0.47 12.25
N GLY A 86 9.07 0.92 13.50
CA GLY A 86 8.21 0.55 14.62
C GLY A 86 8.60 1.35 15.85
N TYR A 87 7.83 1.22 16.95
CA TYR A 87 8.11 1.95 18.18
C TYR A 87 9.54 1.66 18.68
N GLU A 88 10.40 2.68 18.64
CA GLU A 88 11.83 2.60 19.00
C GLU A 88 12.64 1.58 18.15
N LEU A 89 12.17 1.26 16.94
CA LEU A 89 12.85 0.40 15.98
C LEU A 89 13.22 1.19 14.73
N TYR A 90 14.50 1.23 14.40
CA TYR A 90 15.03 1.96 13.26
C TYR A 90 15.77 1.03 12.31
N GLU A 91 15.75 1.34 11.02
CA GLU A 91 16.51 0.62 9.99
C GLU A 91 17.28 1.61 9.13
N MET A 92 18.44 1.19 8.62
CA MET A 92 19.12 1.90 7.54
C MET A 92 18.69 1.32 6.20
N ASP A 93 18.52 2.19 5.21
CA ASP A 93 18.35 1.76 3.82
C ASP A 93 19.50 0.84 3.39
N ILE A 94 19.23 -0.18 2.56
CA ILE A 94 20.22 -1.21 2.21
C ILE A 94 21.48 -0.63 1.55
N SER A 95 21.33 0.39 0.71
CA SER A 95 22.45 1.04 0.02
C SER A 95 23.27 1.88 0.99
N VAL A 96 22.62 2.62 1.90
CA VAL A 96 23.29 3.38 2.98
C VAL A 96 24.05 2.43 3.91
N ARG A 97 23.39 1.35 4.32
CA ARG A 97 23.95 0.31 5.20
C ARG A 97 25.21 -0.30 4.58
N ASN A 98 25.16 -0.67 3.30
CA ASN A 98 26.29 -1.28 2.59
C ASN A 98 27.48 -0.33 2.45
N LEU A 99 27.25 0.97 2.16
CA LEU A 99 28.31 1.97 2.14
C LEU A 99 29.02 2.10 3.49
N LEU A 100 28.24 2.20 4.57
CA LEU A 100 28.76 2.35 5.93
C LEU A 100 29.50 1.10 6.42
N LEU A 101 29.03 -0.09 6.05
CA LEU A 101 29.70 -1.36 6.36
C LEU A 101 30.98 -1.56 5.56
N THR A 102 31.03 -1.06 4.32
CA THR A 102 32.24 -1.08 3.49
C THR A 102 33.31 -0.21 4.14
N GLU A 103 32.97 1.01 4.57
CA GLU A 103 33.89 1.86 5.33
C GLU A 103 34.37 1.17 6.64
N LEU A 104 33.46 0.51 7.36
CA LEU A 104 33.83 -0.21 8.60
C LEU A 104 34.84 -1.35 8.33
N LYS A 105 34.67 -2.05 7.22
CA LYS A 105 35.48 -3.19 6.79
C LYS A 105 36.85 -2.77 6.26
N ASP A 106 36.91 -1.68 5.51
CA ASP A 106 38.11 -1.25 4.80
C ASP A 106 38.99 -0.31 5.65
N ASN A 107 38.45 0.25 6.73
CA ASN A 107 39.20 1.13 7.62
C ASN A 107 40.18 0.34 8.51
N GLU A 108 41.48 0.52 8.28
CA GLU A 108 42.55 -0.17 9.01
C GLU A 108 42.52 0.11 10.53
N GLU A 109 42.08 1.29 10.97
CA GLU A 109 42.02 1.63 12.41
C GLU A 109 41.04 0.72 13.17
N PHE A 110 39.95 0.30 12.53
CA PHE A 110 38.98 -0.59 13.16
C PHE A 110 39.44 -2.05 13.17
N ASN A 111 40.40 -2.42 12.32
CA ASN A 111 40.75 -3.81 12.03
C ASN A 111 42.18 -4.20 12.46
N GLN A 112 42.85 -3.39 13.29
CA GLN A 112 44.26 -3.61 13.69
C GLN A 112 44.53 -4.94 14.44
N ASN A 113 43.59 -5.39 15.28
CA ASN A 113 43.79 -6.57 16.13
C ASN A 113 42.88 -7.73 15.72
N LYS A 114 41.58 -7.45 15.61
CA LYS A 114 40.53 -8.38 15.18
C LYS A 114 39.63 -7.62 14.22
N PRO A 115 39.09 -8.27 13.18
CA PRO A 115 38.14 -7.61 12.28
C PRO A 115 36.95 -7.07 13.08
N ARG A 116 36.63 -5.78 12.91
CA ARG A 116 35.58 -5.11 13.70
C ARG A 116 34.21 -5.75 13.50
N LEU A 117 33.94 -6.25 12.30
CA LEU A 117 32.71 -6.98 11.97
C LEU A 117 32.57 -8.27 12.79
N GLU A 118 33.66 -8.98 13.09
CA GLU A 118 33.60 -10.17 13.95
C GLU A 118 33.32 -9.79 15.41
N GLU A 119 33.92 -8.70 15.90
CA GLU A 119 33.64 -8.19 17.25
C GLU A 119 32.18 -7.75 17.41
N LEU A 120 31.63 -7.08 16.40
CA LEU A 120 30.22 -6.69 16.37
C LEU A 120 29.30 -7.89 16.26
N ALA A 121 29.68 -8.94 15.52
CA ALA A 121 28.92 -10.18 15.44
C ALA A 121 28.86 -10.91 16.80
N ASP A 122 30.00 -11.02 17.49
CA ASP A 122 30.06 -11.62 18.83
C ASP A 122 29.23 -10.83 19.84
N PHE A 123 29.31 -9.50 19.76
CA PHE A 123 28.51 -8.59 20.57
C PHE A 123 27.01 -8.74 20.30
N LEU A 124 26.59 -8.69 19.04
CA LEU A 124 25.17 -8.77 18.65
C LEU A 124 24.57 -10.14 19.02
N THR A 125 25.34 -11.22 18.85
CA THR A 125 24.92 -12.56 19.28
C THR A 125 24.68 -12.61 20.78
N SER A 126 25.60 -12.03 21.56
CA SER A 126 25.48 -11.96 23.02
C SER A 126 24.27 -11.11 23.46
N TYR A 127 24.09 -9.96 22.81
CA TYR A 127 22.96 -9.05 23.05
C TYR A 127 21.62 -9.73 22.78
N VAL A 128 21.48 -10.39 21.63
CA VAL A 128 20.24 -11.09 21.25
C VAL A 128 19.92 -12.21 22.24
N THR A 129 20.93 -12.94 22.71
CA THR A 129 20.73 -14.04 23.67
C THR A 129 20.24 -13.53 25.03
N GLN A 130 20.63 -12.33 25.44
CA GLN A 130 20.28 -11.75 26.75
C GLN A 130 18.92 -11.03 26.75
N GLN A 131 18.61 -10.28 25.68
CA GLN A 131 17.42 -9.42 25.61
C GLN A 131 16.13 -10.17 25.20
N PHE A 132 16.24 -11.31 24.51
CA PHE A 132 15.09 -11.96 23.86
C PHE A 132 14.63 -13.25 24.57
N VAL A 133 14.58 -13.23 25.91
CA VAL A 133 14.05 -14.32 26.74
C VAL A 133 12.52 -14.17 26.85
N GLY A 134 11.76 -14.69 25.88
CA GLY A 134 10.29 -14.65 25.93
C GLY A 134 9.61 -15.29 24.71
N ASP A 135 8.32 -15.61 24.84
CA ASP A 135 7.56 -16.34 23.82
C ASP A 135 6.89 -15.47 22.74
N ASN A 136 7.04 -14.14 22.80
CA ASN A 136 6.43 -13.22 21.83
C ASN A 136 6.98 -13.46 20.39
N PRO A 137 6.13 -13.78 19.41
CA PRO A 137 6.54 -14.03 18.02
C PRO A 137 7.29 -12.87 17.35
N HIS A 138 6.92 -11.62 17.61
CA HIS A 138 7.59 -10.45 17.03
C HIS A 138 9.02 -10.30 17.55
N THR A 139 9.20 -10.55 18.84
CA THR A 139 10.48 -10.57 19.55
C THR A 139 11.37 -11.69 19.00
N LYS A 140 10.80 -12.88 18.71
CA LYS A 140 11.52 -14.00 18.09
C LYS A 140 12.01 -13.70 16.67
N ASN A 141 11.17 -13.08 15.83
CA ASN A 141 11.55 -12.72 14.45
C ASN A 141 12.66 -11.67 14.42
N LEU A 142 12.58 -10.65 15.29
CA LEU A 142 13.62 -9.64 15.43
C LEU A 142 14.95 -10.26 15.88
N ALA A 143 14.91 -11.11 16.92
CA ALA A 143 16.07 -11.86 17.40
C ALA A 143 16.71 -12.69 16.28
N GLN A 144 15.90 -13.41 15.50
CA GLN A 144 16.35 -14.24 14.40
C GLN A 144 17.07 -13.42 13.31
N GLY A 145 16.49 -12.29 12.88
CA GLY A 145 17.12 -11.41 11.88
C GLY A 145 18.49 -10.88 12.33
N GLN A 146 18.60 -10.48 13.61
CA GLN A 146 19.85 -10.02 14.20
C GLN A 146 20.89 -11.13 14.34
N TYR A 147 20.46 -12.32 14.76
CA TYR A 147 21.32 -13.50 14.85
C TYR A 147 21.88 -13.88 13.47
N TRP A 148 21.04 -13.89 12.44
CA TRP A 148 21.48 -14.13 11.06
C TRP A 148 22.40 -13.04 10.51
N THR A 149 22.22 -11.79 10.94
CA THR A 149 23.15 -10.69 10.63
C THR A 149 24.55 -10.98 11.17
N ALA A 150 24.66 -11.46 12.42
CA ALA A 150 25.94 -11.86 12.99
C ALA A 150 26.58 -13.05 12.24
N LEU A 151 25.77 -14.04 11.83
CA LEU A 151 26.27 -15.17 11.04
C LEU A 151 26.73 -14.77 9.64
N ALA A 152 26.11 -13.75 9.02
CA ALA A 152 26.46 -13.33 7.66
C ALA A 152 27.95 -12.99 7.53
N TYR A 153 28.51 -12.31 8.54
CA TYR A 153 29.90 -11.87 8.54
C TYR A 153 30.88 -12.86 9.18
N THR A 154 30.41 -13.82 9.99
CA THR A 154 31.29 -14.75 10.71
C THR A 154 31.22 -16.19 10.22
N LYS A 155 30.05 -16.65 9.77
CA LYS A 155 29.74 -18.04 9.40
C LYS A 155 28.76 -18.10 8.22
N PRO A 156 29.12 -17.55 7.04
CA PRO A 156 28.20 -17.42 5.89
C PRO A 156 27.68 -18.77 5.37
N GLU A 157 28.48 -19.85 5.45
CA GLU A 157 28.03 -21.21 5.10
C GLU A 157 26.89 -21.70 6.01
N ARG A 158 27.03 -21.45 7.33
CA ARG A 158 25.99 -21.80 8.30
C ARG A 158 24.73 -20.97 8.07
N LEU A 159 24.88 -19.66 7.87
CA LEU A 159 23.76 -18.79 7.53
C LEU A 159 23.03 -19.30 6.29
N SER A 160 23.77 -19.64 5.23
CA SER A 160 23.19 -20.13 4.00
C SER A 160 22.33 -21.37 4.23
N ARG A 161 22.83 -22.33 5.01
CA ARG A 161 22.08 -23.54 5.36
C ARG A 161 20.80 -23.21 6.13
N GLU A 162 20.91 -22.40 7.18
CA GLU A 162 19.76 -22.05 8.03
C GLU A 162 18.68 -21.26 7.25
N LEU A 163 19.08 -20.34 6.38
CA LEU A 163 18.14 -19.62 5.50
C LEU A 163 17.47 -20.56 4.50
N LEU A 164 18.20 -21.49 3.89
CA LEU A 164 17.63 -22.47 2.96
C LEU A 164 16.65 -23.42 3.66
N GLU A 165 16.99 -23.90 4.85
CA GLU A 165 16.09 -24.73 5.66
C GLU A 165 14.81 -23.96 6.01
N ALA A 166 14.93 -22.69 6.43
CA ALA A 166 13.80 -21.82 6.71
C ALA A 166 12.92 -21.57 5.47
N ILE A 167 13.53 -21.22 4.33
CA ILE A 167 12.82 -21.02 3.05
C ILE A 167 12.12 -22.30 2.64
N ASN A 168 12.80 -23.45 2.65
CA ASN A 168 12.23 -24.73 2.25
C ASN A 168 11.08 -25.17 3.16
N PHE A 169 11.23 -24.99 4.48
CA PHE A 169 10.16 -25.25 5.43
C PHE A 169 8.93 -24.38 5.13
N ARG A 170 9.11 -23.07 4.92
CA ARG A 170 8.01 -22.14 4.61
C ARG A 170 7.40 -22.36 3.24
N LEU A 171 8.18 -22.91 2.31
CA LEU A 171 7.71 -23.32 0.99
C LEU A 171 6.80 -24.54 1.07
N GLN A 172 7.12 -25.51 1.92
CA GLN A 172 6.25 -26.66 2.21
C GLN A 172 4.96 -26.23 2.93
N ASP A 173 5.08 -25.27 3.84
CA ASP A 173 3.98 -24.68 4.60
C ASP A 173 3.19 -23.62 3.81
N LYS A 174 3.56 -23.37 2.55
CA LYS A 174 2.95 -22.38 1.63
C LYS A 174 2.79 -20.97 2.24
N ASN A 175 3.71 -20.57 3.12
CA ASN A 175 3.66 -19.28 3.81
C ASN A 175 4.36 -18.18 2.99
N TYR A 176 3.67 -17.68 1.95
CA TYR A 176 4.24 -16.72 0.98
C TYR A 176 4.70 -15.40 1.61
N LYS A 177 3.98 -14.90 2.63
CA LYS A 177 4.40 -13.71 3.39
C LYS A 177 5.77 -13.90 4.03
N GLU A 178 5.99 -15.06 4.64
CA GLU A 178 7.25 -15.38 5.27
C GLU A 178 8.34 -15.73 4.25
N LEU A 179 7.98 -16.33 3.10
CA LEU A 179 8.90 -16.53 1.99
C LEU A 179 9.42 -15.21 1.43
N PHE A 180 8.54 -14.20 1.25
CA PHE A 180 8.93 -12.86 0.87
C PHE A 180 9.90 -12.27 1.90
N ARG A 181 9.52 -12.29 3.19
CA ARG A 181 10.37 -11.79 4.29
C ARG A 181 11.76 -12.44 4.30
N LEU A 182 11.83 -13.77 4.20
CA LEU A 182 13.09 -14.51 4.20
C LEU A 182 13.92 -14.22 2.95
N SER A 183 13.28 -14.02 1.80
CA SER A 183 13.98 -13.72 0.54
C SER A 183 14.55 -12.31 0.53
N SER A 184 13.79 -11.30 0.99
CA SER A 184 14.29 -9.94 1.16
C SER A 184 15.41 -9.86 2.21
N LEU A 185 15.39 -10.75 3.21
CA LEU A 185 16.48 -10.87 4.18
C LEU A 185 17.76 -11.43 3.54
N VAL A 186 17.65 -12.39 2.62
CA VAL A 186 18.80 -12.87 1.83
C VAL A 186 19.40 -11.74 1.01
N GLU A 187 18.56 -10.87 0.42
CA GLU A 187 19.03 -9.70 -0.33
C GLU A 187 19.80 -8.72 0.57
N THR A 188 19.34 -8.53 1.80
CA THR A 188 20.05 -7.71 2.81
C THR A 188 21.44 -8.26 3.14
N PHE A 189 21.63 -9.58 3.02
CA PHE A 189 22.91 -10.26 3.24
C PHE A 189 23.66 -10.56 1.93
N ALA A 190 23.25 -10.00 0.79
CA ALA A 190 23.82 -10.34 -0.50
C ALA A 190 25.33 -10.06 -0.58
N GLU A 191 25.82 -8.92 -0.06
CA GLU A 191 27.26 -8.58 -0.07
C GLU A 191 28.11 -9.59 0.71
N PRO A 192 27.84 -9.90 1.99
CA PRO A 192 28.60 -10.91 2.72
C PRO A 192 28.40 -12.33 2.18
N LEU A 193 27.26 -12.65 1.55
CA LEU A 193 26.99 -13.97 0.98
C LEU A 193 27.52 -14.16 -0.45
N ALA A 194 27.82 -13.09 -1.21
CA ALA A 194 28.09 -13.16 -2.65
C ALA A 194 29.18 -14.16 -3.02
N LYS A 195 30.27 -14.21 -2.23
CA LYS A 195 31.39 -15.15 -2.46
C LYS A 195 31.10 -16.58 -2.02
N PHE A 196 30.21 -16.76 -1.05
CA PHE A 196 30.00 -18.05 -0.37
C PHE A 196 28.75 -18.78 -0.83
N ALA A 197 27.66 -18.07 -1.13
CA ALA A 197 26.36 -18.65 -1.43
C ALA A 197 25.64 -17.95 -2.62
N PRO A 198 26.28 -17.80 -3.79
CA PRO A 198 25.65 -17.15 -4.96
C PRO A 198 24.38 -17.88 -5.45
N LEU A 199 24.33 -19.21 -5.26
CA LEU A 199 23.16 -20.01 -5.59
C LEU A 199 21.99 -19.75 -4.64
N LEU A 200 22.24 -19.52 -3.34
CA LEU A 200 21.19 -19.10 -2.39
C LEU A 200 20.61 -17.75 -2.81
N ILE A 201 21.45 -16.77 -3.12
CA ILE A 201 20.98 -15.44 -3.54
C ILE A 201 20.10 -15.57 -4.80
N THR A 202 20.55 -16.34 -5.78
CA THR A 202 19.78 -16.57 -7.02
C THR A 202 18.46 -17.28 -6.74
N TYR A 203 18.47 -18.30 -5.88
CA TYR A 203 17.27 -19.03 -5.49
C TYR A 203 16.28 -18.14 -4.72
N ALA A 204 16.74 -17.41 -3.70
CA ALA A 204 15.94 -16.50 -2.90
C ALA A 204 15.33 -15.38 -3.74
N ARG A 205 16.09 -14.78 -4.67
CA ARG A 205 15.53 -13.80 -5.62
C ARG A 205 14.45 -14.41 -6.50
N GLY A 206 14.60 -15.65 -6.95
CA GLY A 206 13.56 -16.36 -7.69
C GLY A 206 12.30 -16.57 -6.84
N ILE A 207 12.45 -16.93 -5.56
CA ILE A 207 11.35 -17.05 -4.59
C ILE A 207 10.68 -15.70 -4.34
N GLU A 208 11.44 -14.62 -4.16
CA GLU A 208 10.92 -13.27 -3.99
C GLU A 208 10.08 -12.85 -5.19
N ARG A 209 10.61 -13.00 -6.41
CA ARG A 209 9.89 -12.67 -7.64
C ARG A 209 8.62 -13.50 -7.79
N LEU A 210 8.68 -14.77 -7.41
CA LEU A 210 7.50 -15.63 -7.36
C LEU A 210 6.46 -15.12 -6.34
N THR A 211 6.88 -14.71 -5.14
CA THR A 211 5.98 -14.13 -4.12
C THR A 211 5.39 -12.79 -4.55
N CYS A 212 6.08 -12.04 -5.41
CA CYS A 212 5.60 -10.78 -5.98
C CYS A 212 4.78 -10.97 -7.27
N GLY A 213 4.56 -12.21 -7.73
CA GLY A 213 3.81 -12.51 -8.96
C GLY A 213 4.58 -12.30 -10.28
N ASP A 214 5.88 -12.01 -10.23
CA ASP A 214 6.75 -11.82 -11.39
C ASP A 214 7.35 -13.15 -11.86
N GLN A 215 6.49 -13.98 -12.45
CA GLN A 215 6.81 -15.35 -12.83
C GLN A 215 7.86 -15.43 -13.93
N ILE A 216 7.90 -14.46 -14.86
CA ILE A 216 8.87 -14.45 -15.97
C ILE A 216 10.28 -14.26 -15.42
N ILE A 217 10.48 -13.30 -14.52
CA ILE A 217 11.79 -13.07 -13.90
C ILE A 217 12.14 -14.21 -12.94
N ALA A 218 11.16 -14.74 -12.18
CA ALA A 218 11.37 -15.88 -11.31
C ALA A 218 11.88 -17.11 -12.08
N GLU A 219 11.24 -17.46 -13.20
CA GLU A 219 11.67 -18.56 -14.07
C GLU A 219 13.08 -18.34 -14.63
N GLU A 220 13.37 -17.12 -15.10
CA GLU A 220 14.69 -16.78 -15.63
C GLU A 220 15.78 -16.92 -14.55
N LEU A 221 15.50 -16.51 -13.31
CA LEU A 221 16.40 -16.71 -12.18
C LEU A 221 16.60 -18.19 -11.84
N PHE A 222 15.52 -18.99 -11.81
CA PHE A 222 15.62 -20.42 -11.56
C PHE A 222 16.40 -21.16 -12.65
N ARG A 223 16.31 -20.74 -13.91
CA ARG A 223 17.07 -21.33 -15.03
C ARG A 223 18.59 -21.13 -14.90
N ARG A 224 19.03 -20.12 -14.14
CA ARG A 224 20.46 -19.87 -13.87
C ARG A 224 21.05 -20.85 -12.85
N LEU A 225 20.23 -21.62 -12.16
CA LEU A 225 20.67 -22.62 -11.19
C LEU A 225 21.10 -23.93 -11.88
N PRO A 226 22.15 -24.62 -11.40
CA PRO A 226 22.58 -25.91 -11.92
C PRO A 226 21.44 -26.94 -11.90
N LYS A 227 21.12 -27.56 -13.05
CA LYS A 227 20.00 -28.51 -13.17
C LYS A 227 20.41 -29.94 -12.85
N PRO A 228 19.81 -30.54 -11.80
CA PRO A 228 19.45 -31.94 -11.89
C PRO A 228 18.00 -32.17 -11.45
N LYS A 229 17.10 -32.35 -12.43
CA LYS A 229 15.99 -33.32 -12.31
C LYS A 229 14.91 -33.09 -11.23
N ARG A 230 14.74 -31.87 -10.66
CA ARG A 230 13.56 -31.34 -9.88
C ARG A 230 13.94 -30.74 -8.51
N TYR A 231 15.13 -31.05 -8.00
CA TYR A 231 15.69 -30.45 -6.79
C TYR A 231 17.13 -30.01 -7.06
N ILE A 232 17.58 -28.97 -6.37
CA ILE A 232 18.97 -28.54 -6.37
C ILE A 232 19.52 -28.63 -4.95
N GLU A 233 20.71 -29.17 -4.81
CA GLU A 233 21.46 -29.12 -3.56
C GLU A 233 22.20 -27.78 -3.47
N ILE A 234 21.91 -26.99 -2.44
CA ILE A 234 22.64 -25.78 -2.10
C ILE A 234 23.15 -25.93 -0.66
N HIS A 235 24.47 -25.97 -0.48
CA HIS A 235 25.12 -26.06 0.85
C HIS A 235 24.61 -27.20 1.76
N GLY A 236 24.30 -28.35 1.16
CA GLY A 236 23.80 -29.55 1.86
C GLY A 236 22.28 -29.56 2.07
N VAL A 237 21.54 -28.58 1.54
CA VAL A 237 20.08 -28.52 1.59
C VAL A 237 19.52 -28.77 0.19
N ASN A 238 18.65 -29.78 0.06
CA ASN A 238 17.92 -30.03 -1.18
C ASN A 238 16.67 -29.16 -1.24
N VAL A 239 16.63 -28.22 -2.18
CA VAL A 239 15.48 -27.33 -2.41
C VAL A 239 14.83 -27.59 -3.76
N PRO A 240 13.50 -27.47 -3.89
CA PRO A 240 12.82 -27.76 -5.15
C PRO A 240 13.11 -26.68 -6.21
N LEU A 241 13.32 -27.11 -7.44
CA LEU A 241 13.38 -26.24 -8.63
C LEU A 241 11.96 -25.93 -9.07
N LEU A 242 11.54 -24.69 -8.87
CA LEU A 242 10.20 -24.18 -9.13
C LEU A 242 9.97 -23.82 -10.61
N GLU A 243 10.59 -24.56 -11.55
CA GLU A 243 10.53 -24.33 -13.01
C GLU A 243 9.11 -24.44 -13.60
N ARG A 244 8.12 -24.86 -12.80
CA ARG A 244 6.69 -24.90 -13.13
C ARG A 244 5.86 -24.72 -11.86
N VAL A 245 5.84 -23.52 -11.30
CA VAL A 245 4.86 -23.19 -10.26
C VAL A 245 3.61 -22.66 -10.95
N TYR A 246 2.67 -23.58 -11.12
CA TYR A 246 1.22 -23.41 -11.24
C TYR A 246 0.75 -22.20 -12.07
N ILE A 247 0.43 -22.46 -13.34
CA ILE A 247 -0.56 -21.68 -14.07
C ILE A 247 -1.90 -21.93 -13.37
N SER A 248 -2.20 -21.19 -12.31
CA SER A 248 -3.58 -21.06 -11.84
C SER A 248 -4.29 -20.18 -12.86
N SER A 249 -5.01 -20.79 -13.80
CA SER A 249 -5.94 -20.05 -14.63
C SER A 249 -7.11 -19.55 -13.78
N PHE A 250 -7.49 -18.30 -13.97
CA PHE A 250 -8.69 -17.71 -13.40
C PHE A 250 -9.80 -17.76 -14.47
N GLY A 251 -11.07 -17.79 -14.07
CA GLY A 251 -12.17 -17.61 -15.02
C GLY A 251 -12.54 -18.81 -15.87
N GLN A 252 -12.96 -19.94 -15.30
CA GLN A 252 -13.82 -20.86 -16.07
C GLN A 252 -15.19 -20.20 -16.36
N GLY A 253 -15.23 -19.26 -17.32
CA GLY A 253 -16.38 -18.45 -17.70
C GLY A 253 -16.75 -17.36 -16.67
N ASN A 254 -17.22 -16.21 -17.15
CA ASN A 254 -17.79 -15.11 -16.35
C ASN A 254 -16.85 -14.49 -15.31
N SER A 255 -15.60 -14.19 -15.69
CA SER A 255 -14.75 -13.31 -14.90
C SER A 255 -15.23 -11.88 -15.01
N SER A 256 -15.37 -11.18 -13.89
CA SER A 256 -15.80 -9.79 -13.88
C SER A 256 -15.02 -8.94 -12.89
N LEU A 257 -14.82 -7.68 -13.27
CA LEU A 257 -14.38 -6.62 -12.38
C LEU A 257 -15.49 -5.59 -12.30
N THR A 258 -16.03 -5.40 -11.10
CA THR A 258 -17.10 -4.45 -10.80
C THR A 258 -16.56 -3.28 -10.00
N LEU A 259 -16.78 -2.05 -10.48
CA LEU A 259 -16.56 -0.83 -9.73
C LEU A 259 -17.89 -0.36 -9.12
N TYR A 260 -17.96 -0.43 -7.79
CA TYR A 260 -18.96 0.30 -7.00
C TYR A 260 -18.40 1.67 -6.65
N ALA A 261 -19.08 2.74 -7.04
CA ALA A 261 -18.65 4.10 -6.71
C ALA A 261 -19.83 4.94 -6.19
N PHE A 262 -19.56 5.72 -5.13
CA PHE A 262 -20.58 6.48 -4.39
C PHE A 262 -20.17 7.96 -4.30
N HIS A 263 -20.98 8.84 -4.88
CA HIS A 263 -20.71 10.27 -5.00
C HIS A 263 -21.82 11.10 -4.39
N LEU A 264 -21.46 12.14 -3.64
CA LEU A 264 -22.38 12.99 -2.91
C LEU A 264 -23.19 13.81 -3.91
N ARG A 265 -24.51 13.60 -3.92
CA ARG A 265 -25.45 14.42 -4.68
C ARG A 265 -25.94 15.57 -3.82
N ASN A 266 -26.41 15.28 -2.62
CA ASN A 266 -27.03 16.27 -1.75
C ASN A 266 -26.23 16.46 -0.45
N SER A 267 -26.18 17.69 0.04
CA SER A 267 -25.65 18.02 1.37
C SER A 267 -26.62 18.95 2.08
N ILE A 268 -26.91 18.65 3.34
CA ILE A 268 -27.77 19.49 4.19
C ILE A 268 -27.21 20.91 4.37
N ASN A 269 -25.89 21.06 4.19
CA ASN A 269 -25.18 22.34 4.31
C ASN A 269 -25.43 23.29 3.12
N GLN A 270 -26.13 22.85 2.08
CA GLN A 270 -26.51 23.69 0.93
C GLN A 270 -27.88 24.37 1.09
N GLY A 271 -28.57 24.16 2.22
CA GLY A 271 -29.82 24.85 2.53
C GLY A 271 -30.97 24.47 1.59
N LEU A 272 -31.59 25.45 0.93
CA LEU A 272 -32.79 25.25 0.09
C LEU A 272 -32.50 24.54 -1.25
N GLN A 273 -31.24 24.51 -1.69
CA GLN A 273 -30.81 23.77 -2.87
C GLN A 273 -29.85 22.67 -2.43
N PRO A 274 -30.35 21.50 -2.00
CA PRO A 274 -29.52 20.51 -1.33
C PRO A 274 -28.43 19.93 -2.25
N THR A 275 -28.60 19.98 -3.58
CA THR A 275 -27.65 19.42 -4.55
C THR A 275 -26.32 20.18 -4.55
N VAL A 276 -25.22 19.46 -4.35
CA VAL A 276 -23.88 20.07 -4.34
C VAL A 276 -23.41 20.39 -5.78
N PRO A 277 -22.66 21.49 -6.01
CA PRO A 277 -22.18 21.85 -7.34
C PRO A 277 -21.33 20.77 -8.04
N ALA A 278 -20.69 19.89 -7.26
CA ALA A 278 -19.87 18.80 -7.76
C ALA A 278 -20.66 17.54 -8.14
N ALA A 279 -21.97 17.47 -7.87
CA ALA A 279 -22.80 16.29 -8.10
C ALA A 279 -22.71 15.70 -9.53
N PRO A 280 -22.66 16.48 -10.64
CA PRO A 280 -22.56 15.90 -11.98
C PRO A 280 -21.20 15.26 -12.28
N ARG A 281 -20.17 15.48 -11.44
CA ARG A 281 -18.79 15.06 -11.71
C ARG A 281 -18.65 13.54 -11.92
N LEU A 282 -19.45 12.73 -11.23
CA LEU A 282 -19.43 11.27 -11.43
C LEU A 282 -19.82 10.90 -12.88
N TRP A 283 -20.83 11.57 -13.42
CA TRP A 283 -21.31 11.35 -14.79
C TRP A 283 -20.31 11.87 -15.82
N GLU A 284 -19.69 13.02 -15.55
CA GLU A 284 -18.63 13.58 -16.37
C GLU A 284 -17.42 12.63 -16.45
N GLN A 285 -17.00 12.06 -15.32
CA GLN A 285 -15.91 11.08 -15.26
C GLN A 285 -16.22 9.79 -16.04
N LEU A 286 -17.47 9.34 -16.06
CA LEU A 286 -17.89 8.20 -16.89
C LEU A 286 -17.87 8.53 -18.38
N VAL A 287 -18.23 9.75 -18.78
CA VAL A 287 -18.07 10.22 -20.16
C VAL A 287 -16.58 10.27 -20.53
N ASP A 288 -15.73 10.77 -19.65
CA ASP A 288 -14.27 10.79 -19.85
C ASP A 288 -13.68 9.40 -19.97
N LEU A 289 -14.15 8.44 -19.17
CA LEU A 289 -13.82 7.02 -19.30
C LEU A 289 -14.27 6.46 -20.66
N GLY A 290 -15.48 6.79 -21.10
CA GLY A 290 -15.99 6.43 -22.42
C GLY A 290 -15.17 7.02 -23.57
N ASN A 291 -14.66 8.24 -23.42
CA ASN A 291 -13.75 8.86 -24.38
C ASN A 291 -12.41 8.12 -24.42
N ALA A 292 -11.81 7.85 -23.26
CA ALA A 292 -10.51 7.18 -23.16
C ALA A 292 -10.53 5.75 -23.70
N LEU A 293 -11.59 5.00 -23.39
CA LEU A 293 -11.78 3.60 -23.82
C LEU A 293 -12.51 3.46 -25.16
N HIS A 294 -12.90 4.57 -25.80
CA HIS A 294 -13.65 4.59 -27.05
C HIS A 294 -14.96 3.78 -26.99
N ILE A 295 -15.73 3.95 -25.91
CA ILE A 295 -17.02 3.27 -25.65
C ILE A 295 -18.17 4.25 -25.96
N PRO A 296 -18.85 4.15 -27.12
CA PRO A 296 -19.85 5.12 -27.56
C PRO A 296 -21.02 5.31 -26.59
N GLU A 297 -21.42 4.24 -25.91
CA GLU A 297 -22.53 4.26 -24.97
C GLU A 297 -22.26 5.13 -23.75
N LEU A 298 -21.00 5.15 -23.28
CA LEU A 298 -20.54 5.98 -22.17
C LEU A 298 -20.26 7.42 -22.61
N GLN A 299 -19.76 7.61 -23.84
CA GLN A 299 -19.57 8.96 -24.42
C GLN A 299 -20.88 9.74 -24.48
N ASN A 300 -21.98 9.06 -24.78
CA ASN A 300 -23.32 9.64 -24.86
C ASN A 300 -24.13 9.47 -23.56
N LEU A 301 -23.49 9.16 -22.43
CA LEU A 301 -24.17 8.82 -21.18
C LEU A 301 -25.13 9.91 -20.70
N ARG A 302 -24.75 11.20 -20.82
CA ARG A 302 -25.59 12.33 -20.38
C ARG A 302 -26.97 12.30 -21.03
N GLN A 303 -27.04 11.98 -22.31
CA GLN A 303 -28.31 11.91 -23.05
C GLN A 303 -29.22 10.76 -22.60
N LYS A 304 -28.67 9.80 -21.83
CA LYS A 304 -29.40 8.63 -21.33
C LYS A 304 -29.84 8.77 -19.87
N LEU A 305 -29.37 9.80 -19.15
CA LEU A 305 -29.62 9.99 -17.73
C LEU A 305 -30.80 10.94 -17.47
N ILE A 306 -31.61 10.63 -16.45
CA ILE A 306 -32.78 11.44 -16.05
C ILE A 306 -32.37 12.85 -15.59
N CYS A 307 -31.21 13.00 -14.95
CA CYS A 307 -30.70 14.30 -14.50
C CYS A 307 -30.11 15.18 -15.59
N TYR A 308 -30.37 14.90 -16.86
CA TYR A 308 -29.90 15.71 -17.98
C TYR A 308 -31.03 16.01 -18.96
N GLU A 309 -31.09 17.26 -19.39
CA GLU A 309 -31.88 17.71 -20.53
C GLU A 309 -30.92 18.17 -21.63
N GLY A 310 -30.65 17.28 -22.60
CA GLY A 310 -29.52 17.45 -23.51
C GLY A 310 -28.19 17.38 -22.73
N ASP A 311 -27.36 18.41 -22.85
CA ASP A 311 -26.08 18.53 -22.12
C ASP A 311 -26.21 19.29 -20.79
N ARG A 312 -27.40 19.80 -20.46
CA ARG A 312 -27.62 20.58 -19.25
C ARG A 312 -27.97 19.66 -18.08
N TYR A 313 -27.17 19.73 -17.01
CA TYR A 313 -27.48 19.06 -15.75
C TYR A 313 -28.70 19.68 -15.07
N PHE A 314 -29.70 18.85 -14.78
CA PHE A 314 -31.00 19.20 -14.20
C PHE A 314 -31.46 18.08 -13.24
N PRO A 315 -30.92 18.03 -12.00
CA PRO A 315 -31.19 16.96 -11.04
C PRO A 315 -32.63 16.95 -10.51
N GLU A 316 -33.36 18.07 -10.58
CA GLU A 316 -34.73 18.21 -10.09
C GLU A 316 -35.72 17.30 -10.83
N ALA A 317 -35.40 16.86 -12.05
CA ALA A 317 -36.17 15.86 -12.78
C ALA A 317 -36.32 14.55 -11.97
N GLU A 318 -35.28 14.16 -11.22
CA GLU A 318 -35.29 12.96 -10.39
C GLU A 318 -36.17 13.10 -9.14
N ASP A 319 -36.31 14.32 -8.62
CA ASP A 319 -37.04 14.60 -7.37
C ASP A 319 -38.55 14.43 -7.56
N THR A 320 -39.04 14.66 -8.78
CA THR A 320 -40.44 14.44 -9.14
C THR A 320 -40.89 12.97 -9.07
N LEU A 321 -39.94 12.04 -9.07
CA LEU A 321 -40.21 10.59 -9.05
C LEU A 321 -40.42 10.04 -7.63
N GLY A 322 -40.07 10.82 -6.58
CA GLY A 322 -40.39 10.50 -5.18
C GLY A 322 -39.78 9.22 -4.59
N ALA A 323 -38.92 8.51 -5.33
CA ALA A 323 -38.32 7.25 -4.90
C ALA A 323 -36.99 7.45 -4.17
N GLU A 324 -36.82 6.74 -3.04
CA GLU A 324 -35.59 6.70 -2.23
C GLU A 324 -34.44 5.98 -2.94
N TYR A 325 -34.79 4.96 -3.73
CA TYR A 325 -33.93 4.24 -4.65
C TYR A 325 -34.46 4.43 -6.07
N LEU A 326 -33.61 4.91 -6.98
CA LEU A 326 -34.00 5.20 -8.35
C LEU A 326 -32.90 4.80 -9.34
N THR A 327 -33.26 4.05 -10.38
CA THR A 327 -32.41 3.86 -11.56
C THR A 327 -32.47 5.12 -12.43
N LEU A 328 -31.31 5.59 -12.90
CA LEU A 328 -31.19 6.90 -13.52
C LEU A 328 -31.28 6.90 -15.05
N LEU A 329 -31.56 5.76 -15.68
CA LEU A 329 -31.73 5.69 -17.14
C LEU A 329 -33.13 6.16 -17.55
N GLN A 330 -33.21 7.06 -18.54
CA GLN A 330 -34.46 7.66 -19.02
C GLN A 330 -35.49 6.63 -19.52
N ASN A 331 -35.04 5.47 -20.02
CA ASN A 331 -35.91 4.41 -20.54
C ASN A 331 -36.46 3.49 -19.44
N HIS A 332 -36.21 3.78 -18.16
CA HIS A 332 -36.48 2.88 -17.02
C HIS A 332 -35.80 1.51 -17.11
N GLU A 333 -34.81 1.37 -17.98
CA GLU A 333 -33.95 0.18 -18.01
C GLU A 333 -33.08 0.13 -16.75
N PRO A 334 -32.81 -1.07 -16.20
CA PRO A 334 -32.00 -1.19 -15.00
C PRO A 334 -30.51 -0.94 -15.25
N SER A 335 -30.07 -1.05 -16.51
CA SER A 335 -28.66 -1.10 -16.86
C SER A 335 -28.41 -0.73 -18.33
N LEU A 336 -27.25 -0.16 -18.61
CA LEU A 336 -26.75 0.15 -19.93
C LEU A 336 -25.66 -0.86 -20.30
N ASN A 337 -25.90 -1.68 -21.32
CA ASN A 337 -24.92 -2.63 -21.85
C ASN A 337 -24.05 -1.97 -22.94
N PHE A 338 -22.78 -2.36 -23.03
CA PHE A 338 -21.85 -1.88 -24.04
C PHE A 338 -20.73 -2.90 -24.31
N GLN A 339 -20.00 -2.71 -25.41
CA GLN A 339 -18.81 -3.50 -25.73
C GLN A 339 -17.56 -2.64 -25.56
N VAL A 340 -16.50 -3.23 -25.03
CA VAL A 340 -15.19 -2.58 -24.97
C VAL A 340 -14.39 -2.99 -26.22
N PRO A 341 -13.74 -2.05 -26.92
CA PRO A 341 -12.88 -2.39 -28.05
C PRO A 341 -11.88 -3.50 -27.71
N SER A 342 -11.67 -4.42 -28.65
CA SER A 342 -10.87 -5.63 -28.44
C SER A 342 -9.48 -5.32 -27.89
N GLN A 343 -9.13 -6.00 -26.79
CA GLN A 343 -7.84 -5.86 -26.14
C GLN A 343 -6.74 -6.65 -26.89
N PRO A 344 -5.45 -6.36 -26.65
CA PRO A 344 -4.36 -7.15 -27.23
C PRO A 344 -4.54 -8.66 -26.98
N GLY A 345 -4.46 -9.46 -28.04
CA GLY A 345 -4.73 -10.90 -27.98
C GLY A 345 -6.14 -11.31 -28.38
N GLY A 346 -7.00 -10.37 -28.80
CA GLY A 346 -8.33 -10.66 -29.34
C GLY A 346 -9.39 -10.93 -28.26
N LEU A 347 -9.12 -10.57 -27.01
CA LEU A 347 -10.06 -10.73 -25.91
C LEU A 347 -11.27 -9.81 -26.10
N GLU A 348 -12.47 -10.40 -26.08
CA GLU A 348 -13.73 -9.66 -26.10
C GLU A 348 -14.17 -9.37 -24.67
N LEU A 349 -14.40 -8.08 -24.39
CA LEU A 349 -14.89 -7.59 -23.10
C LEU A 349 -16.25 -6.93 -23.29
N GLN A 350 -17.19 -7.34 -22.45
CA GLN A 350 -18.51 -6.74 -22.36
C GLN A 350 -18.58 -5.87 -21.10
N GLY A 351 -19.42 -4.86 -21.13
CA GLY A 351 -19.61 -3.94 -20.03
C GLY A 351 -21.07 -3.67 -19.72
N LEU A 352 -21.32 -3.42 -18.44
CA LEU A 352 -22.63 -3.13 -17.87
C LEU A 352 -22.48 -1.93 -16.95
N LEU A 353 -23.32 -0.92 -17.11
CA LEU A 353 -23.42 0.22 -16.19
C LEU A 353 -24.83 0.33 -15.63
N CYS A 354 -24.96 0.27 -14.31
CA CYS A 354 -26.21 0.54 -13.61
C CYS A 354 -26.05 1.84 -12.80
N PRO A 355 -26.64 2.97 -13.25
CA PRO A 355 -26.59 4.23 -12.53
C PRO A 355 -27.78 4.40 -11.59
N PHE A 356 -27.52 4.79 -10.35
CA PHE A 356 -28.51 4.90 -9.29
C PHE A 356 -28.46 6.24 -8.57
N ARG A 357 -29.61 6.64 -8.03
CA ARG A 357 -29.72 7.58 -6.93
C ARG A 357 -30.20 6.85 -5.68
N LEU A 358 -29.41 6.95 -4.62
CA LEU A 358 -29.68 6.47 -3.26
C LEU A 358 -29.83 7.67 -2.35
N HIS A 359 -31.04 8.17 -2.13
CA HIS A 359 -31.31 9.39 -1.37
C HIS A 359 -30.43 10.59 -1.80
N ASP A 360 -29.40 10.90 -1.01
CA ASP A 360 -28.43 11.99 -1.15
C ASP A 360 -27.17 11.61 -1.93
N THR A 361 -27.10 10.39 -2.45
CA THR A 361 -25.92 9.80 -3.06
C THR A 361 -26.22 9.34 -4.49
N TYR A 362 -25.39 9.74 -5.44
CA TYR A 362 -25.29 9.06 -6.72
C TYR A 362 -24.39 7.84 -6.60
N ALA A 363 -24.79 6.74 -7.20
CA ALA A 363 -24.05 5.50 -7.12
C ALA A 363 -24.03 4.80 -8.47
N ILE A 364 -22.97 4.02 -8.72
CA ILE A 364 -22.87 3.19 -9.92
C ILE A 364 -22.41 1.78 -9.56
N ASP A 365 -22.90 0.83 -10.34
CA ASP A 365 -22.28 -0.47 -10.57
C ASP A 365 -21.78 -0.46 -12.03
N LEU A 366 -20.46 -0.39 -12.21
CA LEU A 366 -19.80 -0.50 -13.51
C LEU A 366 -19.05 -1.82 -13.57
N THR A 367 -19.56 -2.78 -14.34
CA THR A 367 -18.98 -4.12 -14.45
C THR A 367 -18.39 -4.34 -15.84
N LEU A 368 -17.11 -4.71 -15.91
CA LEU A 368 -16.50 -5.28 -17.11
C LEU A 368 -16.35 -6.78 -16.93
N PHE A 369 -16.71 -7.57 -17.93
CA PHE A 369 -16.65 -9.03 -17.85
C PHE A 369 -16.26 -9.69 -19.17
N SER A 370 -15.73 -10.90 -19.05
CA SER A 370 -15.43 -11.79 -20.19
C SER A 370 -16.07 -13.16 -20.01
N GLN A 371 -16.52 -13.72 -21.13
CA GLN A 371 -16.91 -15.13 -21.21
C GLN A 371 -15.70 -16.05 -21.37
N ASP A 372 -14.55 -15.51 -21.78
CA ASP A 372 -13.32 -16.26 -21.99
C ASP A 372 -12.62 -16.57 -20.66
N THR A 373 -11.78 -17.62 -20.69
CA THR A 373 -10.90 -17.95 -19.57
C THR A 373 -9.68 -17.05 -19.54
N LEU A 374 -9.44 -16.43 -18.39
CA LEU A 374 -8.37 -15.45 -18.18
C LEU A 374 -7.27 -16.05 -17.31
N ASN A 375 -6.05 -16.15 -17.82
CA ASN A 375 -4.92 -16.37 -16.92
C ASN A 375 -4.69 -15.12 -16.03
N ILE A 376 -3.96 -15.30 -14.92
CA ILE A 376 -3.70 -14.21 -13.97
C ILE A 376 -3.12 -12.94 -14.64
N PRO A 377 -2.11 -13.02 -15.54
CA PRO A 377 -1.65 -11.83 -16.26
C PRO A 377 -2.71 -11.14 -17.12
N GLN A 378 -3.66 -11.87 -17.68
CA GLN A 378 -4.77 -11.31 -18.47
C GLN A 378 -5.81 -10.57 -17.63
N LEU A 379 -5.78 -10.68 -16.30
CA LEU A 379 -6.68 -9.91 -15.41
C LEU A 379 -6.50 -8.40 -15.59
N SER A 380 -5.31 -7.93 -15.93
CA SER A 380 -5.07 -6.51 -16.20
C SER A 380 -5.96 -5.97 -17.32
N TYR A 381 -6.47 -6.82 -18.22
CA TYR A 381 -7.40 -6.41 -19.27
C TYR A 381 -8.79 -6.03 -18.76
N LEU A 382 -9.19 -6.55 -17.59
CA LEU A 382 -10.43 -6.10 -16.93
C LEU A 382 -10.31 -4.69 -16.34
N ASN A 383 -9.09 -4.14 -16.25
CA ASN A 383 -8.80 -2.77 -15.86
C ASN A 383 -7.92 -2.08 -16.92
N PRO A 384 -8.44 -1.87 -18.15
CA PRO A 384 -7.63 -1.42 -19.28
C PRO A 384 -6.93 -0.10 -18.96
N GLN A 385 -5.60 -0.12 -19.09
CA GLN A 385 -4.71 1.04 -18.84
C GLN A 385 -4.86 1.66 -17.44
N ASN A 386 -5.34 0.89 -16.44
CA ASN A 386 -5.68 1.37 -15.09
C ASN A 386 -6.73 2.51 -15.05
N LEU A 387 -7.46 2.73 -16.14
CA LEU A 387 -8.32 3.90 -16.30
C LEU A 387 -9.57 3.86 -15.42
N ILE A 388 -10.09 2.67 -15.07
CA ILE A 388 -11.29 2.55 -14.22
C ILE A 388 -11.03 3.22 -12.86
N LEU A 389 -9.84 2.99 -12.29
CA LEU A 389 -9.47 3.60 -11.03
C LEU A 389 -9.01 5.05 -11.13
N GLN A 390 -8.32 5.41 -12.21
CA GLN A 390 -7.77 6.75 -12.36
C GLN A 390 -8.86 7.77 -12.73
N ASN A 391 -9.78 7.42 -13.63
CA ASN A 391 -10.79 8.35 -14.14
C ASN A 391 -11.95 8.57 -13.16
N ILE A 392 -12.36 7.53 -12.41
CA ILE A 392 -13.52 7.63 -11.52
C ILE A 392 -13.06 7.96 -10.10
N GLN A 393 -13.27 9.21 -9.67
CA GLN A 393 -12.92 9.72 -8.34
C GLN A 393 -14.17 10.23 -7.62
N PRO A 394 -14.99 9.31 -7.06
CA PRO A 394 -16.20 9.67 -6.37
C PRO A 394 -15.89 10.25 -4.98
N SER A 395 -16.80 11.05 -4.41
CA SER A 395 -16.53 11.80 -3.17
C SER A 395 -16.71 10.98 -1.89
N LEU A 396 -17.63 10.01 -1.84
CA LEU A 396 -17.80 9.16 -0.65
C LEU A 396 -16.80 8.01 -0.65
N GLY A 397 -16.59 7.37 -1.81
CA GLY A 397 -15.62 6.28 -1.95
C GLY A 397 -15.96 5.32 -3.08
N LYS A 398 -15.08 4.34 -3.29
CA LYS A 398 -15.22 3.29 -4.29
C LYS A 398 -14.76 1.92 -3.79
N THR A 399 -15.26 0.87 -4.41
CA THR A 399 -14.84 -0.51 -4.18
C THR A 399 -14.74 -1.25 -5.50
N LEU A 400 -13.63 -1.95 -5.70
CA LEU A 400 -13.49 -2.91 -6.79
C LEU A 400 -13.86 -4.30 -6.26
N LEU A 401 -14.71 -5.01 -6.99
CA LEU A 401 -15.01 -6.42 -6.74
C LEU A 401 -14.51 -7.22 -7.94
N LEU A 402 -13.46 -8.01 -7.73
CA LEU A 402 -13.08 -9.07 -8.66
C LEU A 402 -13.90 -10.31 -8.33
N PHE A 403 -14.63 -10.82 -9.31
CA PHE A 403 -15.39 -12.05 -9.20
C PHE A 403 -15.02 -13.01 -10.33
N GLY A 404 -14.87 -14.28 -10.00
CA GLY A 404 -14.64 -15.31 -11.01
C GLY A 404 -14.38 -16.69 -10.42
N GLN A 405 -14.43 -17.69 -11.29
CA GLN A 405 -14.22 -19.09 -10.91
C GLN A 405 -12.75 -19.49 -11.11
N PRO A 406 -12.02 -19.87 -10.04
CA PRO A 406 -10.67 -20.39 -10.17
C PRO A 406 -10.67 -21.76 -10.85
N SER A 407 -9.65 -22.04 -11.67
CA SER A 407 -9.60 -23.30 -12.46
C SER A 407 -9.18 -24.53 -11.65
N GLU A 408 -8.58 -24.34 -10.48
CA GLU A 408 -8.23 -25.44 -9.56
C GLU A 408 -8.88 -25.21 -8.20
N THR A 409 -9.63 -26.20 -7.74
CA THR A 409 -10.31 -26.24 -6.43
C THR A 409 -9.38 -26.82 -5.36
N GLN A 410 -8.28 -26.14 -5.06
CA GLN A 410 -7.49 -26.42 -3.85
C GLN A 410 -7.84 -25.38 -2.79
N GLU A 411 -8.66 -25.79 -1.81
CA GLU A 411 -9.21 -24.95 -0.74
C GLU A 411 -8.14 -24.15 0.04
N ASP A 412 -6.90 -24.67 0.10
CA ASP A 412 -5.82 -24.11 0.92
C ASP A 412 -4.98 -23.00 0.24
N ASN A 413 -5.29 -22.58 -1.00
CA ASN A 413 -4.46 -21.60 -1.75
C ASN A 413 -5.22 -20.37 -2.26
N TYR A 414 -6.46 -20.15 -1.82
CA TYR A 414 -7.25 -19.04 -2.33
C TYR A 414 -6.70 -17.67 -1.94
N GLN A 415 -6.08 -17.53 -0.77
CA GLN A 415 -5.49 -16.24 -0.39
C GLN A 415 -4.34 -15.83 -1.31
N ALA A 416 -3.40 -16.74 -1.61
CA ALA A 416 -2.29 -16.41 -2.50
C ALA A 416 -2.77 -16.15 -3.93
N LEU A 417 -3.84 -16.84 -4.37
CA LEU A 417 -4.50 -16.54 -5.63
C LEU A 417 -5.11 -15.13 -5.61
N ALA A 418 -5.77 -14.73 -4.53
CA ALA A 418 -6.33 -13.39 -4.38
C ALA A 418 -5.22 -12.32 -4.37
N ASP A 419 -4.12 -12.56 -3.66
CA ASP A 419 -2.95 -11.68 -3.63
C ASP A 419 -2.39 -11.48 -5.05
N ALA A 420 -2.24 -12.57 -5.82
CA ALA A 420 -1.78 -12.52 -7.21
C ALA A 420 -2.77 -11.79 -8.14
N CYS A 421 -4.08 -11.98 -7.94
CA CYS A 421 -5.10 -11.26 -8.69
C CYS A 421 -5.03 -9.75 -8.44
N VAL A 422 -4.90 -9.33 -7.17
CA VAL A 422 -4.78 -7.91 -6.80
C VAL A 422 -3.51 -7.31 -7.40
N ALA A 423 -2.38 -8.01 -7.32
CA ALA A 423 -1.11 -7.55 -7.89
C ALA A 423 -1.20 -7.30 -9.41
N GLN A 424 -1.93 -8.14 -10.15
CA GLN A 424 -2.09 -7.95 -11.60
C GLN A 424 -3.13 -6.91 -11.98
N LEU A 425 -4.23 -6.81 -11.23
CA LEU A 425 -5.23 -5.78 -11.46
C LEU A 425 -4.67 -4.38 -11.21
N LEU A 426 -3.71 -4.29 -10.27
CA LEU A 426 -3.21 -3.03 -9.72
C LEU A 426 -1.69 -3.02 -9.54
N PRO A 427 -0.91 -3.08 -10.64
CA PRO A 427 0.55 -3.21 -10.54
C PRO A 427 1.22 -2.06 -9.77
N GLU A 428 0.72 -0.83 -9.94
CA GLU A 428 1.26 0.37 -9.28
C GLU A 428 0.83 0.51 -7.81
N ALA A 429 -0.27 -0.16 -7.41
CA ALA A 429 -0.81 -0.08 -6.05
C ALA A 429 -0.58 -1.36 -5.24
N ALA A 430 0.09 -2.37 -5.81
CA ALA A 430 0.33 -3.67 -5.18
C ALA A 430 1.10 -3.53 -3.86
N ASP A 431 2.09 -2.63 -3.79
CA ASP A 431 2.95 -2.46 -2.60
C ASP A 431 2.25 -1.76 -1.43
N ILE A 432 1.18 -1.00 -1.70
CA ILE A 432 0.46 -0.21 -0.68
C ILE A 432 -0.86 -0.86 -0.24
N THR A 433 -1.31 -1.89 -0.96
CA THR A 433 -2.58 -2.56 -0.73
C THR A 433 -2.34 -3.81 0.12
N LYS A 434 -3.00 -3.91 1.28
CA LYS A 434 -2.81 -5.01 2.23
C LYS A 434 -4.11 -5.77 2.43
N LEU A 435 -4.00 -7.09 2.58
CA LEU A 435 -5.10 -7.93 3.04
C LEU A 435 -5.49 -7.50 4.47
N VAL A 436 -6.74 -7.08 4.64
CA VAL A 436 -7.30 -6.65 5.94
C VAL A 436 -8.35 -7.61 6.47
N GLY A 437 -8.95 -8.43 5.60
CA GLY A 437 -10.01 -9.36 5.97
C GLY A 437 -10.07 -10.59 5.08
N THR A 438 -10.50 -11.71 5.66
CA THR A 438 -10.77 -12.97 4.96
C THR A 438 -12.08 -13.54 5.47
N GLY A 439 -12.90 -14.08 4.59
CA GLY A 439 -14.18 -14.66 4.98
C GLY A 439 -14.78 -15.60 3.94
N SER A 440 -16.05 -15.91 4.13
CA SER A 440 -16.84 -16.69 3.19
C SER A 440 -18.21 -16.02 2.98
N LEU A 441 -18.61 -15.90 1.72
CA LEU A 441 -19.91 -15.37 1.30
C LEU A 441 -20.59 -16.44 0.43
N LEU A 442 -21.79 -16.89 0.82
CA LEU A 442 -22.50 -18.01 0.18
C LEU A 442 -21.65 -19.29 0.04
N GLY A 443 -20.81 -19.60 1.05
CA GLY A 443 -19.92 -20.77 1.02
C GLY A 443 -18.69 -20.61 0.12
N ASN A 444 -18.48 -19.42 -0.45
CA ASN A 444 -17.40 -19.10 -1.38
C ASN A 444 -16.41 -18.12 -0.73
N PRO A 445 -15.08 -18.30 -0.88
CA PRO A 445 -14.10 -17.49 -0.18
C PRO A 445 -14.05 -16.06 -0.72
N ILE A 446 -13.98 -15.08 0.18
CA ILE A 446 -13.88 -13.66 -0.12
C ILE A 446 -12.73 -13.03 0.67
N PHE A 447 -11.96 -12.18 0.02
CA PHE A 447 -10.78 -11.51 0.55
C PHE A 447 -10.94 -9.99 0.43
N GLU A 448 -10.61 -9.27 1.49
CA GLU A 448 -10.74 -7.82 1.59
C GLU A 448 -9.36 -7.17 1.66
N TYR A 449 -9.10 -6.23 0.76
CA TYR A 449 -7.87 -5.50 0.69
C TYR A 449 -8.11 -3.99 0.78
N GLU A 450 -7.23 -3.30 1.49
CA GLU A 450 -7.25 -1.84 1.62
C GLU A 450 -5.85 -1.24 1.48
N ASN A 451 -5.78 -0.01 0.98
CA ASN A 451 -4.55 0.79 1.08
C ASN A 451 -4.52 1.58 2.39
N ASN A 452 -3.31 1.93 2.86
CA ASN A 452 -3.11 2.68 4.11
C ASN A 452 -3.46 4.18 4.01
N GLN A 453 -4.22 4.61 2.99
CA GLN A 453 -4.54 6.02 2.80
C GLN A 453 -5.62 6.48 3.78
N SER A 454 -5.38 7.62 4.42
CA SER A 454 -6.30 8.22 5.39
C SER A 454 -7.42 9.04 4.72
N ASP A 455 -7.22 9.43 3.46
CA ASP A 455 -8.20 10.23 2.70
C ASP A 455 -9.21 9.34 1.98
N SER A 456 -10.51 9.52 2.22
CA SER A 456 -11.58 8.70 1.63
C SER A 456 -11.56 8.71 0.10
N ALA A 457 -11.17 9.83 -0.50
CA ALA A 457 -11.03 9.97 -1.95
C ALA A 457 -9.85 9.17 -2.52
N GLN A 458 -8.82 8.91 -1.72
CA GLN A 458 -7.63 8.12 -2.10
C GLN A 458 -7.66 6.69 -1.54
N LYS A 459 -8.66 6.38 -0.69
CA LYS A 459 -8.82 5.07 -0.09
C LYS A 459 -9.27 4.07 -1.15
N LEU A 460 -8.44 3.07 -1.37
CA LEU A 460 -8.72 1.96 -2.27
C LEU A 460 -9.22 0.79 -1.44
N HIS A 461 -10.38 0.26 -1.80
CA HIS A 461 -11.00 -0.90 -1.18
C HIS A 461 -11.29 -1.93 -2.27
N ILE A 462 -10.81 -3.16 -2.08
CA ILE A 462 -10.93 -4.23 -3.08
C ILE A 462 -11.45 -5.48 -2.40
N LEU A 463 -12.40 -6.12 -3.04
CA LEU A 463 -12.92 -7.44 -2.70
C LEU A 463 -12.53 -8.41 -3.80
N VAL A 464 -12.00 -9.57 -3.43
CA VAL A 464 -11.78 -10.70 -4.34
C VAL A 464 -12.68 -11.83 -3.89
N TRP A 465 -13.65 -12.20 -4.71
CA TRP A 465 -14.65 -13.23 -4.40
C TRP A 465 -14.58 -14.37 -5.42
N PHE A 466 -14.19 -15.56 -4.97
CA PHE A 466 -14.06 -16.71 -5.86
C PHE A 466 -15.29 -17.59 -5.85
N LYS A 467 -15.82 -17.90 -7.03
CA LYS A 467 -16.87 -18.91 -7.18
C LYS A 467 -16.23 -20.31 -7.20
N CYS A 468 -16.15 -20.95 -6.04
CA CYS A 468 -15.67 -22.32 -5.84
C CYS A 468 -16.81 -23.35 -5.79
N GLN A 469 -18.03 -22.92 -5.48
CA GLN A 469 -19.23 -23.74 -5.43
C GLN A 469 -20.35 -23.11 -6.25
N ASP A 470 -21.31 -23.93 -6.70
CA ASP A 470 -22.47 -23.43 -7.41
C ASP A 470 -23.31 -22.51 -6.51
N MET A 471 -23.65 -21.36 -7.05
CA MET A 471 -24.49 -20.36 -6.40
C MET A 471 -25.83 -20.31 -7.10
N ASN A 472 -26.91 -20.27 -6.33
CA ASN A 472 -28.24 -20.08 -6.88
C ASN A 472 -28.33 -18.66 -7.48
N PRO A 473 -28.72 -18.48 -8.76
CA PRO A 473 -28.83 -17.17 -9.39
C PRO A 473 -29.72 -16.19 -8.62
N THR A 474 -30.83 -16.65 -8.05
CA THR A 474 -31.74 -15.80 -7.25
C THR A 474 -31.08 -15.31 -5.96
N HIS A 475 -30.13 -16.06 -5.39
CA HIS A 475 -29.32 -15.59 -4.27
C HIS A 475 -28.28 -14.57 -4.72
N MET A 476 -27.73 -14.71 -5.94
CA MET A 476 -26.73 -13.77 -6.47
C MET A 476 -27.29 -12.37 -6.66
N ASP A 477 -28.47 -12.24 -7.26
CA ASP A 477 -29.11 -10.92 -7.46
C ASP A 477 -29.35 -10.23 -6.12
N ARG A 478 -29.87 -10.97 -5.14
CA ARG A 478 -30.12 -10.46 -3.78
C ARG A 478 -28.82 -10.11 -3.05
N VAL A 479 -27.76 -10.89 -3.24
CA VAL A 479 -26.45 -10.62 -2.63
C VAL A 479 -25.79 -9.41 -3.26
N ALA A 480 -25.90 -9.22 -4.58
CA ALA A 480 -25.42 -8.02 -5.25
C ALA A 480 -26.11 -6.76 -4.71
N GLU A 481 -27.44 -6.81 -4.54
CA GLU A 481 -28.22 -5.72 -3.94
C GLU A 481 -27.80 -5.41 -2.49
N ILE A 482 -27.69 -6.44 -1.65
CA ILE A 482 -27.26 -6.30 -0.24
C ILE A 482 -25.82 -5.76 -0.17
N LEU A 483 -24.91 -6.29 -0.99
CA LEU A 483 -23.52 -5.88 -1.02
C LEU A 483 -23.40 -4.41 -1.46
N PHE A 484 -24.19 -3.99 -2.45
CA PHE A 484 -24.24 -2.61 -2.91
C PHE A 484 -24.64 -1.65 -1.78
N HIS A 485 -25.71 -1.96 -1.05
CA HIS A 485 -26.15 -1.17 0.10
C HIS A 485 -25.13 -1.20 1.26
N LEU A 486 -24.53 -2.35 1.55
CA LEU A 486 -23.51 -2.47 2.59
C LEU A 486 -22.28 -1.62 2.28
N LEU A 487 -21.81 -1.65 1.03
CA LEU A 487 -20.69 -0.82 0.59
C LEU A 487 -21.05 0.67 0.62
N TRP A 488 -22.28 1.04 0.25
CA TRP A 488 -22.77 2.40 0.38
C TRP A 488 -22.73 2.90 1.82
N CYS A 489 -23.32 2.16 2.78
CA CYS A 489 -23.27 2.49 4.20
C CYS A 489 -21.82 2.62 4.69
N ARG A 490 -20.97 1.63 4.37
CA ARG A 490 -19.54 1.64 4.75
C ARG A 490 -18.83 2.92 4.30
N HIS A 491 -18.96 3.28 3.02
CA HIS A 491 -18.29 4.48 2.49
C HIS A 491 -18.90 5.78 3.03
N LYS A 492 -20.21 5.80 3.27
CA LYS A 492 -20.87 6.94 3.90
C LYS A 492 -20.39 7.16 5.34
N ILE A 493 -20.28 6.11 6.13
CA ILE A 493 -19.73 6.14 7.50
C ILE A 493 -18.30 6.68 7.47
N LEU A 494 -17.43 6.15 6.59
CA LEU A 494 -16.04 6.58 6.50
C LEU A 494 -15.90 8.05 6.07
N TYR A 495 -16.65 8.46 5.04
CA TYR A 495 -16.67 9.84 4.57
C TYR A 495 -17.08 10.79 5.70
N VAL A 496 -18.21 10.52 6.36
CA VAL A 496 -18.75 11.34 7.45
C VAL A 496 -17.82 11.36 8.65
N TYR A 497 -17.20 10.23 8.99
CA TYR A 497 -16.20 10.17 10.05
C TYR A 497 -15.03 11.10 9.75
N GLN A 498 -14.53 11.11 8.51
CA GLN A 498 -13.45 12.00 8.10
C GLN A 498 -13.87 13.48 8.12
N GLN A 499 -15.09 13.81 7.66
CA GLN A 499 -15.66 15.15 7.78
C GLN A 499 -15.77 15.60 9.24
N SER A 500 -16.19 14.71 10.14
CA SER A 500 -16.22 14.97 11.58
C SER A 500 -14.83 15.29 12.13
N ARG A 501 -13.80 14.51 11.78
CA ARG A 501 -12.41 14.81 12.18
C ARG A 501 -11.93 16.16 11.65
N TRP A 502 -12.32 16.52 10.43
CA TRP A 502 -12.03 17.83 9.86
C TRP A 502 -12.73 18.96 10.65
N CYS A 503 -14.02 18.83 10.96
CA CYS A 503 -14.76 19.81 11.77
C CYS A 503 -14.13 19.99 13.16
N VAL A 504 -13.73 18.91 13.84
CA VAL A 504 -13.00 18.99 15.12
C VAL A 504 -11.72 19.80 14.98
N ASN A 505 -10.96 19.59 13.91
CA ASN A 505 -9.72 20.32 13.67
C ASN A 505 -9.98 21.81 13.39
N GLN A 506 -11.03 22.16 12.64
CA GLN A 506 -11.39 23.57 12.42
C GLN A 506 -11.89 24.24 13.70
N ALA A 507 -12.76 23.58 14.46
CA ALA A 507 -13.25 24.07 15.75
C ALA A 507 -12.09 24.34 16.73
N LYS A 508 -11.10 23.44 16.81
CA LYS A 508 -9.88 23.65 17.62
C LYS A 508 -9.06 24.85 17.16
N LYS A 509 -8.91 25.09 15.85
CA LYS A 509 -8.20 26.26 15.32
C LYS A 509 -8.92 27.57 15.68
N LEU A 510 -10.25 27.58 15.58
CA LEU A 510 -11.07 28.71 16.00
C LEU A 510 -10.93 28.97 17.50
N TYR A 511 -10.97 27.92 18.33
CA TYR A 511 -10.76 28.03 19.77
C TYR A 511 -9.38 28.59 20.13
N GLY A 512 -8.30 28.09 19.52
CA GLY A 512 -6.96 28.64 19.73
C GLY A 512 -6.84 30.10 19.29
N SER A 513 -7.57 30.51 18.25
CA SER A 513 -7.65 31.91 17.83
C SER A 513 -8.34 32.77 18.89
N LEU A 514 -9.38 32.26 19.57
CA LEU A 514 -10.05 32.97 20.67
C LEU A 514 -9.11 33.22 21.85
N GLU A 515 -8.29 32.25 22.25
CA GLU A 515 -7.31 32.42 23.34
C GLU A 515 -6.29 33.53 23.04
N GLN A 516 -5.84 33.63 21.78
CA GLN A 516 -4.97 34.72 21.32
C GLN A 516 -5.66 36.08 21.43
N TYR A 517 -6.96 36.16 21.11
CA TYR A 517 -7.73 37.39 21.27
C TYR A 517 -7.98 37.75 22.74
N THR A 518 -8.18 36.78 23.62
CA THR A 518 -8.25 37.02 25.08
C THR A 518 -6.96 37.67 25.59
N SER A 519 -5.81 37.19 25.11
CA SER A 519 -4.51 37.78 25.43
C SER A 519 -4.35 39.19 24.87
N ASN A 520 -4.74 39.42 23.61
CA ASN A 520 -4.67 40.73 22.97
C ASN A 520 -5.66 41.76 23.55
N PHE A 521 -6.79 41.31 24.11
CA PHE A 521 -7.77 42.20 24.74
C PHE A 521 -7.19 42.99 25.91
N SER A 522 -6.28 42.37 26.68
CA SER A 522 -5.57 43.04 27.78
C SER A 522 -4.75 44.25 27.28
N GLN A 523 -4.12 44.12 26.10
CA GLN A 523 -3.27 45.15 25.49
C GLN A 523 -4.09 46.28 24.82
N ILE A 524 -5.30 45.98 24.34
CA ILE A 524 -6.18 46.98 23.69
C ILE A 524 -6.64 48.08 24.68
N ASN A 525 -6.70 47.78 25.98
CA ASN A 525 -7.05 48.78 26.99
C ASN A 525 -6.02 49.92 27.13
N GLU A 526 -4.79 49.74 26.63
CA GLU A 526 -3.69 50.71 26.78
C GLU A 526 -3.41 51.56 25.53
N THR A 527 -4.16 51.38 24.43
CA THR A 527 -3.86 52.03 23.14
C THR A 527 -4.76 53.24 22.81
N PRO A 528 -4.21 54.29 22.15
CA PRO A 528 -4.94 55.52 21.83
C PRO A 528 -6.06 55.35 20.76
N ASN A 529 -6.10 54.23 20.04
CA ASN A 529 -7.10 53.90 19.02
C ASN A 529 -8.06 52.76 19.47
N ARG A 530 -8.41 52.72 20.75
CA ARG A 530 -9.21 51.65 21.38
C ARG A 530 -10.53 51.33 20.66
N ARG A 531 -11.29 52.34 20.24
CA ARG A 531 -12.64 52.15 19.65
C ARG A 531 -12.61 51.37 18.34
N SER A 532 -11.68 51.66 17.44
CA SER A 532 -11.57 50.94 16.16
C SER A 532 -11.09 49.50 16.36
N HIS A 533 -10.19 49.27 17.32
CA HIS A 533 -9.73 47.94 17.68
C HIS A 533 -10.86 47.07 18.27
N ILE A 534 -11.71 47.64 19.14
CA ILE A 534 -12.87 46.94 19.69
C ILE A 534 -13.88 46.57 18.58
N ILE A 535 -14.18 47.49 17.65
CA ILE A 535 -15.12 47.20 16.54
C ILE A 535 -14.59 46.07 15.65
N ASN A 536 -13.29 46.09 15.31
CA ASN A 536 -12.66 45.04 14.52
C ASN A 536 -12.70 43.69 15.25
N LEU A 537 -12.37 43.70 16.55
CA LEU A 537 -12.40 42.51 17.38
C LEU A 537 -13.81 41.93 17.48
N HIS A 538 -14.83 42.77 17.69
CA HIS A 538 -16.22 42.34 17.75
C HIS A 538 -16.67 41.66 16.44
N ALA A 539 -16.38 42.25 15.29
CA ALA A 539 -16.71 41.65 13.99
C ALA A 539 -16.03 40.28 13.79
N LYS A 540 -14.78 40.15 14.23
CA LYS A 540 -14.04 38.87 14.18
C LYS A 540 -14.62 37.84 15.14
N LEU A 541 -14.94 38.23 16.38
CA LEU A 541 -15.53 37.33 17.37
C LEU A 541 -16.91 36.83 16.91
N GLN A 542 -17.74 37.69 16.32
CA GLN A 542 -19.03 37.28 15.75
C GLN A 542 -18.87 36.24 14.64
N LYS A 543 -17.88 36.43 13.76
CA LYS A 543 -17.59 35.44 12.71
C LYS A 543 -17.12 34.11 13.30
N ILE A 544 -16.22 34.16 14.28
CA ILE A 544 -15.71 32.96 14.95
C ILE A 544 -16.85 32.21 15.66
N ASP A 545 -17.73 32.92 16.37
CA ASP A 545 -18.87 32.33 17.07
C ASP A 545 -19.81 31.60 16.10
N LEU A 546 -20.14 32.23 14.97
CA LEU A 546 -20.95 31.64 13.93
C LEU A 546 -20.28 30.39 13.32
N ASP A 547 -19.03 30.50 12.89
CA ASP A 547 -18.29 29.40 12.27
C ASP A 547 -18.10 28.24 13.25
N TYR A 548 -17.81 28.52 14.52
CA TYR A 548 -17.66 27.52 15.58
C TYR A 548 -18.98 26.79 15.86
N THR A 549 -20.08 27.53 15.97
CA THR A 549 -21.42 26.95 16.16
C THR A 549 -21.81 26.06 14.98
N ASN A 550 -21.50 26.46 13.75
CA ASN A 550 -21.74 25.64 12.56
C ASN A 550 -20.96 24.32 12.63
N TYR A 551 -19.67 24.35 12.98
CA TYR A 551 -18.90 23.12 13.14
C TYR A 551 -19.43 22.21 14.26
N LEU A 552 -19.93 22.76 15.36
CA LEU A 552 -20.55 21.94 16.41
C LEU A 552 -21.85 21.27 15.93
N ASN A 553 -22.68 22.00 15.18
CA ASN A 553 -23.89 21.42 14.59
C ASN A 553 -23.55 20.34 13.56
N ASP A 554 -22.56 20.57 12.69
CA ASP A 554 -22.06 19.57 11.74
C ASP A 554 -21.61 18.29 12.47
N LEU A 555 -20.94 18.41 13.62
CA LEU A 555 -20.50 17.24 14.40
C LEU A 555 -21.67 16.39 14.91
N VAL A 556 -22.75 17.03 15.37
CA VAL A 556 -23.97 16.32 15.81
C VAL A 556 -24.64 15.60 14.64
N GLU A 557 -24.70 16.24 13.47
CA GLU A 557 -25.27 15.61 12.27
C GLU A 557 -24.41 14.47 11.73
N HIS A 558 -23.08 14.61 11.80
CA HIS A 558 -22.15 13.53 11.46
C HIS A 558 -22.34 12.33 12.39
N GLU A 559 -22.51 12.54 13.70
CA GLU A 559 -22.78 11.46 14.66
C GLU A 559 -24.08 10.72 14.33
N LYS A 560 -25.18 11.46 14.07
CA LYS A 560 -26.45 10.85 13.66
C LYS A 560 -26.33 10.06 12.36
N THR A 561 -25.62 10.60 11.37
CA THR A 561 -25.44 9.92 10.09
C THR A 561 -24.66 8.62 10.26
N ILE A 562 -23.63 8.60 11.10
CA ILE A 562 -22.89 7.37 11.46
C ILE A 562 -23.78 6.38 12.21
N ALA A 563 -24.69 6.83 13.07
CA ALA A 563 -25.59 5.93 13.81
C ALA A 563 -26.71 5.32 12.95
N ILE A 564 -27.15 6.02 11.91
CA ILE A 564 -28.22 5.57 10.99
C ILE A 564 -27.70 4.54 9.98
N ASN A 565 -26.47 4.73 9.49
CA ASN A 565 -25.84 3.88 8.47
C ASN A 565 -25.05 2.75 9.14
#